data_AF-A0A2D9D7D9-F1
#
_entry.id   AF-A0A2D9D7D9-F1
#
_cell.length_a   1.000
_cell.length_b   1.000
_cell.length_c   1.000
_cell.angle_alpha   90.00
_cell.angle_beta   90.00
_cell.angle_gamma   90.00
#
_symmetry.space_group_name_H-M   'P 1'
#
loop_
_entity.id
_entity.type
_entity.pdbx_description
1 polymer ?
#
loop_
_entity_poly.entity_id
_entity_poly.type
_entity_poly.pdbx_seq_one_letter_code
_entity_poly.pdbx_strand_id
1 'polypeptide(L)'
;MNEQKFNLYLTILKITLVGIGVISSLLLIGGPNVNQDLQVVEAFRDGAKMGVAINYTIGIILSGVGLIFLFFFVQLATQTKKTLMSIIGLVIALVVYLIFSAAGTSDTSATLQLKNAVSDGTVATTTAGLYTVGLAIFVGIAAIVVMPIINRFK
;
A
#
# COMPACT_ATOMS: atom_id res chain seq x y z
N MET A 1 -26.95 8.37 -15.68
CA MET A 1 -26.91 6.89 -15.61
C MET A 1 -27.85 6.45 -14.49
N ASN A 2 -28.65 5.40 -14.67
CA ASN A 2 -29.55 4.91 -13.61
C ASN A 2 -28.73 4.30 -12.46
N GLU A 3 -29.05 4.68 -11.22
CA GLU A 3 -28.40 4.21 -9.99
C GLU A 3 -28.32 2.69 -9.88
N GLN A 4 -29.37 1.97 -10.29
CA GLN A 4 -29.37 0.52 -10.31
C GLN A 4 -28.30 -0.06 -11.24
N LYS A 5 -28.10 0.54 -12.42
CA LYS A 5 -27.08 0.10 -13.38
C LYS A 5 -25.68 0.41 -12.85
N PHE A 6 -25.49 1.57 -12.24
CA PHE A 6 -24.22 1.94 -11.61
C PHE A 6 -23.84 0.98 -10.48
N ASN A 7 -24.78 0.67 -9.60
CA ASN A 7 -24.56 -0.27 -8.49
C ASN A 7 -24.26 -1.68 -8.99
N LEU A 8 -24.91 -2.10 -10.09
CA LEU A 8 -24.59 -3.37 -10.74
C LEU A 8 -23.15 -3.39 -11.27
N TYR A 9 -22.71 -2.33 -11.98
CA TYR A 9 -21.33 -2.24 -12.46
C TYR A 9 -20.30 -2.26 -11.32
N LEU A 10 -20.54 -1.53 -10.23
CA LEU A 10 -19.65 -1.56 -9.05
C LEU A 10 -19.60 -2.95 -8.41
N THR A 11 -20.74 -3.64 -8.35
CA THR A 11 -20.81 -5.00 -7.82
C THR A 11 -20.04 -5.98 -8.69
N ILE A 12 -20.21 -5.93 -10.00
CA ILE A 12 -19.47 -6.77 -10.96
C ILE A 12 -17.97 -6.51 -10.84
N LEU A 13 -17.56 -5.24 -10.82
CA LEU A 13 -16.17 -4.85 -10.65
C LEU A 13 -15.59 -5.42 -9.35
N LYS A 14 -16.29 -5.21 -8.22
CA LYS A 14 -15.85 -5.73 -6.91
C LYS A 14 -15.69 -7.24 -6.93
N ILE A 15 -16.69 -7.98 -7.41
CA ILE A 15 -16.65 -9.44 -7.47
C ILE A 15 -15.51 -9.91 -8.38
N THR A 16 -15.30 -9.25 -9.51
CA THR A 16 -14.23 -9.60 -10.46
C THR A 16 -12.86 -9.38 -9.84
N LEU A 17 -12.62 -8.21 -9.22
CA LEU A 17 -11.36 -7.91 -8.56
C LEU A 17 -11.08 -8.90 -7.43
N VAL A 18 -12.06 -9.17 -6.57
CA VAL A 18 -11.93 -10.16 -5.49
C VAL A 18 -11.67 -11.56 -6.05
N GLY A 19 -12.41 -11.97 -7.09
CA GLY A 19 -12.26 -13.27 -7.74
C GLY A 19 -10.86 -13.48 -8.30
N ILE A 20 -10.32 -12.51 -9.03
CA ILE A 20 -8.94 -12.57 -9.55
C ILE A 20 -7.93 -12.63 -8.40
N GLY A 21 -8.13 -11.87 -7.33
CA GLY A 21 -7.26 -11.89 -6.16
C GLY A 21 -7.26 -13.24 -5.45
N VAL A 22 -8.44 -13.85 -5.26
CA VAL A 22 -8.57 -15.18 -4.67
C VAL A 22 -7.92 -16.25 -5.55
N ILE A 23 -8.17 -16.23 -6.87
CA ILE A 23 -7.55 -17.17 -7.81
C ILE A 23 -6.02 -17.02 -7.77
N SER A 24 -5.52 -15.79 -7.80
CA SER A 24 -4.08 -15.52 -7.70
C SER A 24 -3.49 -16.06 -6.40
N SER A 25 -4.21 -15.93 -5.29
CA SER A 25 -3.78 -16.46 -3.98
C SER A 25 -3.76 -17.99 -3.97
N LEU A 26 -4.76 -18.65 -4.57
CA LEU A 26 -4.82 -20.12 -4.68
C LEU A 26 -3.65 -20.67 -5.51
N LEU A 27 -3.21 -19.94 -6.55
CA LEU A 27 -2.02 -20.30 -7.34
C LEU A 27 -0.74 -20.26 -6.50
N LEU A 28 -0.69 -19.44 -5.45
CA LEU A 28 0.45 -19.32 -4.54
C LEU A 28 0.44 -20.34 -3.39
N ILE A 29 -0.74 -20.69 -2.87
CA ILE A 29 -0.90 -21.64 -1.76
C ILE A 29 -0.38 -23.04 -2.13
N GLY A 30 -0.49 -23.43 -3.40
CA GLY A 30 0.08 -24.67 -3.93
C GLY A 30 1.57 -24.59 -4.33
N GLY A 31 2.28 -23.54 -3.91
CA GLY A 31 3.70 -23.34 -4.20
C GLY A 31 4.63 -24.28 -3.42
N PRO A 32 5.90 -24.40 -3.84
CA PRO A 32 6.91 -25.19 -3.14
C PRO A 32 7.20 -24.63 -1.75
N ASN A 33 7.54 -25.52 -0.82
CA ASN A 33 7.96 -25.12 0.52
C ASN A 33 9.35 -24.47 0.42
N VAL A 34 9.58 -23.38 1.16
CA VAL A 34 10.85 -22.63 1.17
C VAL A 34 12.06 -23.47 1.62
N ASN A 35 11.83 -24.62 2.27
CA ASN A 35 12.87 -25.57 2.67
C ASN A 35 13.17 -26.65 1.60
N GLN A 36 12.50 -26.62 0.44
CA GLN A 36 12.79 -27.51 -0.68
C GLN A 36 14.03 -27.05 -1.45
N ASP A 37 14.45 -27.85 -2.44
CA ASP A 37 15.56 -27.54 -3.32
C ASP A 37 15.39 -26.14 -3.96
N LEU A 38 16.49 -25.38 -3.94
CA LEU A 38 16.54 -23.98 -4.36
C LEU A 38 16.04 -23.81 -5.80
N GLN A 39 16.36 -24.76 -6.67
CA GLN A 39 15.95 -24.73 -8.08
C GLN A 39 14.42 -24.77 -8.24
N VAL A 40 13.72 -25.55 -7.40
CA VAL A 40 12.25 -25.66 -7.45
C VAL A 40 11.60 -24.38 -6.97
N VAL A 41 12.13 -23.79 -5.90
CA VAL A 41 11.64 -22.52 -5.35
C VAL A 41 11.87 -21.38 -6.35
N GLU A 42 13.01 -21.35 -7.02
CA GLU A 42 13.33 -20.34 -8.03
C GLU A 42 12.48 -20.48 -9.29
N ALA A 43 12.31 -21.70 -9.81
CA ALA A 43 11.45 -21.95 -10.97
C ALA A 43 9.98 -21.55 -10.72
N PHE A 44 9.47 -21.75 -9.50
CA PHE A 44 8.14 -21.28 -9.12
C PHE A 44 8.07 -19.76 -9.01
N ARG A 45 9.05 -19.13 -8.34
CA ARG A 45 9.13 -17.67 -8.15
C ARG A 45 9.23 -16.93 -9.48
N ASP A 46 10.00 -17.44 -10.42
CA ASP A 46 10.22 -16.79 -11.72
C ASP A 46 9.18 -17.25 -12.76
N GLY A 47 8.30 -18.18 -12.37
CA GLY A 47 7.27 -18.76 -13.21
C GLY A 47 5.98 -17.92 -13.30
N ALA A 48 5.11 -18.34 -14.23
CA ALA A 48 3.88 -17.62 -14.55
C ALA A 48 2.91 -17.45 -13.37
N LYS A 49 2.86 -18.42 -12.43
CA LYS A 49 1.97 -18.34 -11.25
C LYS A 49 2.33 -17.17 -10.34
N MET A 50 3.62 -17.01 -10.03
CA MET A 50 4.11 -15.88 -9.24
C MET A 50 3.97 -14.57 -10.02
N GLY A 51 4.29 -14.59 -11.32
CA GLY A 51 4.16 -13.43 -12.20
C GLY A 51 2.72 -12.87 -12.25
N VAL A 52 1.70 -13.74 -12.34
CA VAL A 52 0.28 -13.32 -12.30
C VAL A 52 -0.05 -12.64 -10.98
N ALA A 53 0.34 -13.22 -9.85
CA ALA A 53 0.05 -12.65 -8.53
C ALA A 53 0.75 -11.30 -8.29
N ILE A 54 2.02 -11.19 -8.70
CA ILE A 54 2.78 -9.94 -8.62
C ILE A 54 2.13 -8.86 -9.48
N ASN A 55 1.85 -9.16 -10.76
CA ASN A 55 1.28 -8.18 -11.69
C ASN A 55 -0.12 -7.74 -11.28
N TYR A 56 -0.95 -8.66 -10.78
CA TYR A 56 -2.25 -8.31 -10.21
C TYR A 56 -2.09 -7.34 -9.03
N THR A 57 -1.19 -7.65 -8.11
CA THR A 57 -0.94 -6.81 -6.92
C THR A 57 -0.45 -5.41 -7.32
N ILE A 58 0.50 -5.32 -8.24
CA ILE A 58 0.98 -4.05 -8.79
C ILE A 58 -0.18 -3.28 -9.44
N GLY A 59 -1.00 -3.95 -10.23
CA GLY A 59 -2.17 -3.34 -10.88
C GLY A 59 -3.17 -2.75 -9.89
N ILE A 60 -3.46 -3.45 -8.79
CA ILE A 60 -4.33 -2.95 -7.71
C ILE A 60 -3.71 -1.74 -7.01
N ILE A 61 -2.41 -1.80 -6.68
CA ILE A 61 -1.71 -0.68 -6.04
C ILE A 61 -1.76 0.56 -6.94
N LEU A 62 -1.41 0.43 -8.22
CA LEU A 62 -1.43 1.55 -9.17
C LEU A 62 -2.84 2.11 -9.37
N SER A 63 -3.85 1.23 -9.46
CA SER A 63 -5.25 1.64 -9.55
C SER A 63 -5.70 2.41 -8.30
N GLY A 64 -5.31 1.94 -7.11
CA GLY A 64 -5.59 2.61 -5.85
C GLY A 64 -4.97 4.00 -5.78
N VAL A 65 -3.69 4.12 -6.15
CA VAL A 65 -3.00 5.42 -6.25
C VAL A 65 -3.71 6.34 -7.24
N GLY A 66 -4.09 5.84 -8.42
CA GLY A 66 -4.84 6.61 -9.42
C GLY A 66 -6.18 7.12 -8.89
N LEU A 67 -6.93 6.28 -8.17
CA LEU A 67 -8.20 6.67 -7.55
C LEU A 67 -8.02 7.74 -6.46
N ILE A 68 -6.95 7.65 -5.66
CA ILE A 68 -6.61 8.68 -4.67
C ILE A 68 -6.39 10.02 -5.37
N PHE A 69 -5.60 10.05 -6.45
CA PHE A 69 -5.38 11.29 -7.21
C PHE A 69 -6.67 11.84 -7.82
N LEU A 70 -7.48 10.98 -8.46
CA LEU A 70 -8.78 11.39 -9.01
C LEU A 70 -9.68 11.99 -7.94
N PHE A 71 -9.73 11.37 -6.76
CA PHE A 71 -10.47 11.89 -5.62
C PHE A 71 -9.98 13.26 -5.19
N PHE A 72 -8.67 13.46 -5.07
CA PHE A 72 -8.08 14.77 -4.73
C PHE A 72 -8.43 15.84 -5.77
N PHE A 73 -8.37 15.54 -7.08
CA PHE A 73 -8.72 16.51 -8.12
C PHE A 73 -10.20 16.91 -8.08
N VAL A 74 -11.11 15.93 -7.96
CA VAL A 74 -12.55 16.20 -7.83
C VAL A 74 -12.84 17.00 -6.57
N GLN A 75 -12.20 16.65 -5.44
CA GLN A 75 -12.36 17.40 -4.20
C GLN A 75 -11.76 18.81 -4.27
N LEU A 76 -10.66 19.01 -5.00
CA LEU A 76 -10.06 20.33 -5.15
C LEU A 76 -11.02 21.28 -5.87
N ALA A 77 -11.73 20.78 -6.88
CA ALA A 77 -12.74 21.54 -7.62
C ALA A 77 -14.04 21.77 -6.82
N THR A 78 -14.46 20.82 -5.96
CA THR A 78 -15.76 20.88 -5.28
C THR A 78 -15.71 21.39 -3.84
N GLN A 79 -14.60 21.18 -3.12
CA GLN A 79 -14.43 21.49 -1.70
C GLN A 79 -13.01 21.98 -1.38
N THR A 80 -12.49 22.92 -2.18
CA THR A 80 -11.10 23.41 -2.15
C THR A 80 -10.51 23.62 -0.75
N LYS A 81 -11.24 24.29 0.16
CA LYS A 81 -10.75 24.57 1.52
C LYS A 81 -10.46 23.31 2.33
N LYS A 82 -11.34 22.30 2.26
CA LYS A 82 -11.15 21.04 2.98
C LYS A 82 -10.03 20.22 2.35
N THR A 83 -9.98 20.19 1.02
CA THR A 83 -8.91 19.52 0.28
C THR A 83 -7.54 20.10 0.60
N LEU A 84 -7.44 21.42 0.75
CA LEU A 84 -6.20 22.07 1.16
C LEU A 84 -5.72 21.61 2.54
N MET A 85 -6.63 21.42 3.50
CA MET A 85 -6.28 20.84 4.81
C MET A 85 -5.77 19.40 4.68
N SER A 86 -6.36 18.60 3.79
CA SER A 86 -5.85 17.25 3.49
C SER A 86 -4.44 17.29 2.85
N ILE A 87 -4.17 18.26 1.98
CA ILE A 87 -2.83 18.46 1.39
C ILE A 87 -1.80 18.82 2.47
N ILE A 88 -2.16 19.64 3.46
CA ILE A 88 -1.27 19.94 4.59
C ILE A 88 -0.88 18.65 5.33
N GLY A 89 -1.83 17.74 5.55
CA GLY A 89 -1.53 16.42 6.12
C GLY A 89 -0.51 15.62 5.31
N LEU A 90 -0.61 15.64 3.98
CA LEU A 90 0.38 15.01 3.09
C LEU A 90 1.76 15.68 3.19
N VAL A 91 1.80 17.02 3.28
CA VAL A 91 3.06 17.76 3.47
C VAL A 91 3.70 17.39 4.81
N ILE A 92 2.92 17.28 5.88
CA ILE A 92 3.43 16.84 7.20
C ILE A 92 4.00 15.42 7.10
N ALA A 93 3.30 14.50 6.42
CA ALA A 93 3.80 13.14 6.21
C ALA A 93 5.12 13.14 5.40
N LEU A 94 5.24 14.00 4.39
CA LEU A 94 6.48 14.18 3.64
C LEU A 94 7.60 14.70 4.54
N VAL A 95 7.35 15.68 5.40
CA VAL A 95 8.34 16.20 6.34
C VAL A 95 8.80 15.11 7.31
N VAL A 96 7.88 14.31 7.86
CA VAL A 96 8.20 13.15 8.71
C VAL A 96 9.08 12.15 7.96
N TYR A 97 8.73 11.84 6.71
CA TYR A 97 9.54 10.98 5.86
C TYR A 97 10.95 11.53 5.65
N LEU A 98 11.08 12.84 5.37
CA LEU A 98 12.38 13.48 5.20
C LEU A 98 13.21 13.44 6.48
N ILE A 99 12.58 13.55 7.66
CA ILE A 99 13.26 13.39 8.95
C ILE A 99 13.81 11.96 9.08
N PHE A 100 12.99 10.93 8.84
CA PHE A 100 13.48 9.54 8.91
C PHE A 100 14.52 9.23 7.83
N SER A 101 14.36 9.78 6.62
CA SER A 101 15.32 9.64 5.54
C SER A 101 16.67 10.28 5.89
N ALA A 102 16.64 11.47 6.50
CA ALA A 102 17.84 12.16 6.96
C ALA A 102 18.49 11.49 8.18
N ALA A 103 17.69 10.89 9.08
CA ALA A 103 18.20 10.10 10.20
C ALA A 103 18.93 8.83 9.74
N GLY A 104 18.55 8.30 8.57
CA GLY A 104 19.14 7.10 8.00
C GLY A 104 18.70 5.82 8.73
N THR A 105 19.23 4.70 8.29
CA THR A 105 19.06 3.39 8.95
C THR A 105 20.39 2.66 8.98
N SER A 106 20.57 1.80 9.99
CA SER A 106 21.66 0.83 10.04
C SER A 106 21.37 -0.42 9.20
N ASP A 107 20.16 -0.56 8.68
CA ASP A 107 19.77 -1.68 7.85
C ASP A 107 20.46 -1.64 6.48
N THR A 108 20.93 -2.79 6.04
CA THR A 108 21.55 -3.01 4.73
C THR A 108 20.93 -4.24 4.09
N SER A 109 21.18 -4.44 2.79
CA SER A 109 20.76 -5.68 2.11
C SER A 109 21.30 -6.94 2.80
N ALA A 110 22.47 -6.85 3.44
CA ALA A 110 23.09 -7.96 4.16
C ALA A 110 22.41 -8.24 5.51
N THR A 111 22.13 -7.20 6.32
CA THR A 111 21.47 -7.38 7.63
C THR A 111 20.03 -7.83 7.48
N LEU A 112 19.35 -7.40 6.40
CA LEU A 112 17.99 -7.81 6.04
C LEU A 112 17.94 -9.14 5.29
N GLN A 113 19.09 -9.75 4.98
CA GLN A 113 19.19 -11.03 4.26
C GLN A 113 18.38 -11.03 2.96
N LEU A 114 18.43 -9.91 2.22
CA LEU A 114 17.68 -9.79 0.97
C LEU A 114 18.25 -10.75 -0.06
N LYS A 115 17.38 -11.63 -0.61
CA LYS A 115 17.77 -12.62 -1.62
C LYS A 115 18.39 -11.98 -2.87
N ASN A 116 17.91 -10.80 -3.26
CA ASN A 116 18.53 -9.96 -4.27
C ASN A 116 18.97 -8.67 -3.57
N ALA A 117 20.29 -8.50 -3.42
CA ALA A 117 20.82 -7.28 -2.82
C ALA A 117 20.38 -6.06 -3.64
N VAL A 118 19.80 -5.08 -2.96
CA VAL A 118 19.49 -3.77 -3.54
C VAL A 118 20.50 -2.75 -3.03
N SER A 119 20.51 -1.56 -3.64
CA SER A 119 21.36 -0.48 -3.14
C SER A 119 20.96 -0.07 -1.72
N ASP A 120 21.93 0.34 -0.92
CA ASP A 120 21.68 0.83 0.44
C ASP A 120 20.73 2.04 0.43
N GLY A 121 20.77 2.85 -0.62
CA GLY A 121 19.80 3.93 -0.83
C GLY A 121 18.35 3.43 -0.95
N THR A 122 18.13 2.26 -1.58
CA THR A 122 16.80 1.62 -1.69
C THR A 122 16.34 1.10 -0.33
N VAL A 123 17.24 0.53 0.47
CA VAL A 123 16.93 0.09 1.84
C VAL A 123 16.60 1.29 2.71
N ALA A 124 17.40 2.36 2.65
CA ALA A 124 17.20 3.56 3.45
C ALA A 124 15.86 4.26 3.15
N THR A 125 15.54 4.48 1.87
CA THR A 125 14.26 5.12 1.48
C THR A 125 13.06 4.27 1.90
N THR A 126 13.14 2.95 1.71
CA THR A 126 12.05 2.03 2.06
C THR A 126 11.84 1.99 3.57
N THR A 127 12.92 1.93 4.35
CA THR A 127 12.88 1.93 5.81
C THR A 127 12.29 3.24 6.35
N ALA A 128 12.71 4.40 5.83
CA ALA A 128 12.12 5.68 6.19
C ALA A 128 10.62 5.75 5.84
N GLY A 129 10.23 5.21 4.68
CA GLY A 129 8.83 5.07 4.28
C GLY A 129 8.01 4.22 5.25
N LEU A 130 8.54 3.06 5.67
CA LEU A 130 7.88 2.17 6.62
C LEU A 130 7.68 2.85 7.98
N TYR A 131 8.67 3.55 8.52
CA TYR A 131 8.52 4.32 9.75
C TYR A 131 7.48 5.44 9.62
N THR A 132 7.45 6.13 8.49
CA THR A 132 6.46 7.17 8.21
C THR A 132 5.04 6.60 8.21
N VAL A 133 4.83 5.48 7.52
CA VAL A 133 3.53 4.79 7.47
C VAL A 133 3.14 4.28 8.86
N GLY A 134 4.08 3.67 9.59
CA GLY A 134 3.85 3.20 10.95
C GLY A 134 3.40 4.33 11.89
N LEU A 135 4.08 5.48 11.83
CA LEU A 135 3.68 6.66 12.61
C LEU A 135 2.30 7.18 12.19
N ALA A 136 2.02 7.27 10.88
CA ALA A 136 0.74 7.75 10.38
C ALA A 136 -0.43 6.85 10.83
N ILE A 137 -0.24 5.52 10.78
CA ILE A 137 -1.20 4.55 11.29
C ILE A 137 -1.40 4.74 12.80
N PHE A 138 -0.32 4.86 13.56
CA PHE A 138 -0.38 5.07 15.00
C PHE A 138 -1.16 6.35 15.36
N VAL A 139 -0.83 7.48 14.74
CA VAL A 139 -1.52 8.77 14.93
C VAL A 139 -2.99 8.66 14.50
N GLY A 140 -3.28 7.97 13.40
CA GLY A 140 -4.64 7.74 12.93
C GLY A 140 -5.48 6.94 13.93
N ILE A 141 -4.94 5.84 14.47
CA ILE A 141 -5.61 5.04 15.50
C ILE A 141 -5.78 5.85 16.79
N ALA A 142 -4.75 6.56 17.23
CA ALA A 142 -4.82 7.42 18.41
C ALA A 142 -5.91 8.50 18.25
N ALA A 143 -6.00 9.12 17.07
CA ALA A 143 -7.05 10.09 16.77
C ALA A 143 -8.45 9.45 16.88
N ILE A 144 -8.67 8.25 16.32
CA ILE A 144 -9.96 7.54 16.39
C ILE A 144 -10.37 7.26 17.85
N VAL A 145 -9.43 6.86 18.70
CA VAL A 145 -9.71 6.52 20.11
C VAL A 145 -9.91 7.78 20.97
N VAL A 146 -9.11 8.83 20.74
CA VAL A 146 -9.09 10.03 21.56
C VAL A 146 -10.22 11.02 21.19
N MET A 147 -10.61 11.14 19.92
CA MET A 147 -11.66 12.07 19.48
C MET A 147 -13.01 11.89 20.21
N PRO A 148 -13.52 10.66 20.39
CA PRO A 148 -14.76 10.42 21.14
C PRO A 148 -14.68 10.88 22.60
N ILE A 149 -13.51 10.79 23.22
CA ILE A 149 -13.29 11.22 24.60
C ILE A 149 -13.31 12.75 24.66
N ILE A 150 -12.57 13.43 23.79
CA ILE A 150 -12.53 14.90 23.73
C ILE A 150 -13.91 15.48 23.45
N ASN A 151 -14.69 14.86 22.56
CA ASN A 151 -16.04 15.33 22.22
C ASN A 151 -17.07 15.09 23.34
N ARG A 152 -16.76 14.30 24.37
CA ARG A 152 -17.60 14.19 25.58
C ARG A 152 -17.34 15.30 26.61
N PHE A 153 -16.23 16.03 26.47
CA PHE A 153 -15.84 17.14 27.34
C PHE A 153 -16.09 18.52 26.69
N LYS A 154 -16.72 18.55 25.51
CA LYS A 154 -17.29 19.74 24.87
C LYS A 154 -18.81 19.66 24.93
#